data_AF-X1URP5-F1
#
_entry.id   AF-X1URP5-F1
#
_cell.length_a   1.000
_cell.length_b   1.000
_cell.length_c   1.000
_cell.angle_alpha   90.00
_cell.angle_beta   90.00
_cell.angle_gamma   90.00
#
_symmetry.space_group_name_H-M   'P 1'
#
loop_
_entity.id
_entity.type
_entity.pdbx_description
1 polymer ?
#
loop_
_entity_poly.entity_id
_entity_poly.type
_entity_poly.pdbx_seq_one_letter_code
_entity_poly.pdbx_strand_id
1 'polypeptide(L)'
;YGSGNPISLTEMLYPLLQGYDSVAIQADVEFGGIDQKFNCLVGRELQQSTGQPPQQVFLVPLLIGTDGHQKMSKSLNNHIGIAEPPREMYGNVMSIRVDSLIIDYFKLVTDVPEE
;
A
#
# COMPACT_ATOMS: atom_id res chain seq x y z
N TYR A 1 7.29 13.55 -13.82
CA TYR A 1 6.96 13.70 -15.25
C TYR A 1 8.19 13.95 -16.14
N GLY A 2 9.38 13.43 -15.82
CA GLY A 2 10.64 13.83 -16.49
C GLY A 2 11.42 12.73 -17.22
N SER A 3 10.93 11.49 -17.27
CA SER A 3 11.71 10.32 -17.73
C SER A 3 11.32 9.78 -19.12
N GLY A 4 10.36 10.38 -19.83
CA GLY A 4 10.06 10.05 -21.23
C GLY A 4 9.58 8.60 -21.49
N ASN A 5 9.29 7.83 -20.44
CA ASN A 5 8.76 6.49 -20.58
C ASN A 5 7.34 6.55 -21.16
N PRO A 6 7.03 5.76 -22.21
CA PRO A 6 5.69 5.74 -22.78
C PRO A 6 4.69 5.22 -21.75
N ILE A 7 3.67 6.01 -21.46
CA ILE A 7 2.53 5.61 -20.62
C ILE A 7 1.51 4.97 -21.56
N SER A 8 1.14 3.72 -21.29
CA SER A 8 0.12 3.04 -22.08
C SER A 8 -1.26 3.61 -21.76
N LEU A 9 -2.16 3.66 -22.75
CA LEU A 9 -3.57 3.99 -22.52
C LEU A 9 -4.18 3.08 -21.45
N THR A 10 -3.75 1.82 -21.38
CA THR A 10 -4.19 0.87 -20.36
C THR A 10 -3.80 1.29 -18.93
N GLU A 11 -2.66 1.96 -18.76
CA GLU A 11 -2.23 2.48 -17.45
C GLU A 11 -3.08 3.68 -17.01
N MET A 12 -3.59 4.47 -17.96
CA MET A 12 -4.54 5.55 -17.67
C MET A 12 -5.93 5.02 -17.29
N LEU A 13 -6.32 3.84 -17.77
CA LEU A 13 -7.61 3.23 -17.47
C LEU A 13 -7.64 2.55 -16.08
N TYR A 14 -6.49 2.11 -15.56
CA TYR A 14 -6.43 1.37 -14.30
C TYR A 14 -7.10 2.10 -13.11
N PRO A 15 -6.86 3.40 -12.86
CA PRO A 15 -7.51 4.13 -11.76
C PRO A 15 -9.03 4.19 -11.91
N LEU A 16 -9.54 4.26 -13.15
CA LEU A 16 -10.98 4.27 -13.42
C LEU A 16 -11.61 2.90 -13.16
N LEU A 17 -10.91 1.82 -13.54
CA LEU A 17 -11.37 0.45 -13.28
C LEU A 17 -11.40 0.16 -11.78
N GLN A 18 -10.33 0.47 -11.05
CA GLN A 18 -10.31 0.34 -9.59
C GLN A 18 -11.39 1.20 -8.93
N GLY A 19 -11.57 2.45 -9.40
CA GLY A 19 -12.62 3.31 -8.88
C GLY A 19 -14.04 2.78 -9.14
N TYR A 20 -14.25 2.08 -10.26
CA TYR A 20 -15.52 1.46 -10.58
C TYR A 20 -15.85 0.28 -9.65
N ASP A 21 -14.84 -0.44 -9.15
CA ASP A 21 -15.05 -1.49 -8.14
C ASP A 21 -15.72 -0.90 -6.89
N SER A 22 -15.30 0.28 -6.44
CA SER A 22 -15.92 1.00 -5.31
C SER A 22 -17.39 1.39 -5.58
N VAL A 23 -17.71 1.80 -6.81
CA VAL A 23 -19.09 2.09 -7.24
C VAL A 23 -19.93 0.81 -7.25
N ALA A 24 -19.36 -0.30 -7.74
CA ALA A 24 -20.05 -1.58 -7.86
C ALA A 24 -20.41 -2.18 -6.49
N ILE A 25 -19.50 -2.07 -5.51
CA ILE A 25 -19.73 -2.59 -4.15
C ILE A 25 -20.33 -1.56 -3.19
N GLN A 26 -20.53 -0.32 -3.64
CA GLN A 26 -21.01 0.80 -2.82
C GLN A 26 -20.15 0.99 -1.56
N ALA A 27 -18.83 1.08 -1.76
CA ALA A 27 -17.88 1.14 -0.65
C ALA A 27 -18.05 2.41 0.19
N ASP A 28 -18.22 2.25 1.51
CA ASP A 28 -18.17 3.36 2.48
C ASP A 28 -16.73 3.80 2.77
N VAL A 29 -15.78 2.85 2.76
CA VAL A 29 -14.37 3.07 3.09
C VAL A 29 -13.49 2.24 2.15
N GLU A 30 -12.45 2.87 1.59
CA GLU A 30 -11.37 2.19 0.87
C GLU A 30 -10.06 2.30 1.66
N PHE A 31 -9.41 1.16 1.91
CA PHE A 31 -8.10 1.08 2.54
C PHE A 31 -7.01 0.96 1.47
N GLY A 32 -5.92 1.70 1.64
CA GLY A 32 -4.78 1.62 0.72
C GLY A 32 -3.48 2.10 1.33
N GLY A 33 -2.36 1.73 0.71
CA GLY A 33 -1.07 2.34 1.01
C GLY A 33 -1.04 3.81 0.56
N ILE A 34 -0.12 4.62 1.11
CA ILE A 34 0.06 6.03 0.68
C ILE A 34 0.30 6.13 -0.85
N ASP A 35 0.87 5.11 -1.49
CA ASP A 35 1.06 5.06 -2.94
C ASP A 35 -0.23 4.89 -3.75
N GLN A 36 -1.33 4.45 -3.13
CA GLN A 36 -2.64 4.29 -3.75
C GLN A 36 -3.54 5.53 -3.65
N LYS A 37 -3.05 6.62 -3.02
CA LYS A 37 -3.83 7.85 -2.80
C LYS A 37 -4.53 8.35 -4.06
N PHE A 38 -3.85 8.34 -5.21
CA PHE A 38 -4.44 8.81 -6.47
C PHE A 38 -5.63 7.94 -6.90
N ASN A 39 -5.48 6.62 -6.85
CA ASN A 39 -6.52 5.68 -7.28
C ASN A 39 -7.75 5.76 -6.37
N CYS A 40 -7.56 5.80 -5.06
CA CYS A 40 -8.67 5.91 -4.11
C CYS A 40 -9.44 7.24 -4.25
N LEU A 41 -8.74 8.34 -4.62
CA LEU A 41 -9.39 9.63 -4.89
C LEU A 41 -10.18 9.61 -6.20
N VAL A 42 -9.69 8.89 -7.24
CA VAL A 42 -10.44 8.68 -8.48
C VAL A 42 -11.72 7.87 -8.20
N GLY A 43 -11.64 6.81 -7.39
CA GLY A 43 -12.83 6.05 -6.97
C GLY A 43 -13.84 6.91 -6.22
N ARG A 44 -13.35 7.75 -5.29
CA ARG A 44 -14.19 8.71 -4.56
C ARG A 44 -14.92 9.68 -5.50
N GLU A 45 -14.23 10.24 -6.49
CA GLU A 45 -14.83 11.14 -7.48
C GLU A 45 -15.86 10.40 -8.35
N LEU A 46 -15.55 9.16 -8.75
CA LEU A 46 -16.44 8.35 -9.57
C LEU A 46 -17.75 8.00 -8.83
N GLN A 47 -17.68 7.67 -7.54
CA GLN A 47 -18.87 7.49 -6.70
C GLN A 47 -19.73 8.75 -6.65
N GLN A 48 -19.13 9.94 -6.49
CA GLN A 48 -19.89 11.20 -6.53
C GLN A 48 -20.58 11.41 -7.88
N SER A 49 -19.86 11.15 -8.97
CA SER A 49 -20.39 11.32 -10.33
C SER A 49 -21.58 10.38 -10.63
N THR A 50 -21.65 9.24 -9.93
CA THR A 50 -22.70 8.24 -10.06
C THR A 50 -23.83 8.40 -9.03
N GLY A 51 -23.79 9.47 -8.21
CA GLY A 51 -24.81 9.77 -7.20
C GLY A 51 -24.70 8.96 -5.92
N GLN A 52 -23.59 8.23 -5.73
CA GLN A 52 -23.31 7.48 -4.51
C GLN A 52 -22.60 8.38 -3.48
N PRO A 53 -22.73 8.09 -2.16
CA PRO A 53 -21.92 8.74 -1.15
C PRO A 53 -20.43 8.44 -1.42
N PRO A 54 -19.55 9.46 -1.35
CA PRO A 54 -18.14 9.25 -1.59
C PRO A 54 -17.45 8.50 -0.45
N GLN A 55 -16.77 7.41 -0.78
CA GLN A 55 -15.98 6.59 0.16
C GLN A 55 -14.97 7.42 0.96
N GLN A 56 -14.79 7.07 2.23
CA GLN A 56 -13.66 7.54 3.03
C GLN A 56 -12.39 6.83 2.59
N VAL A 57 -11.30 7.55 2.47
CA VAL A 57 -10.01 6.98 2.06
C VAL A 57 -9.12 6.86 3.29
N PHE A 58 -8.78 5.62 3.67
CA PHE A 58 -7.89 5.33 4.78
C PHE A 58 -6.51 4.92 4.24
N LEU A 59 -5.51 5.79 4.44
CA LEU A 59 -4.16 5.57 3.94
C LEU A 59 -3.23 5.10 5.06
N VAL A 60 -2.57 3.96 4.85
CA VAL A 60 -1.54 3.43 5.74
C VAL A 60 -0.14 3.71 5.18
N PRO A 61 0.86 3.98 6.05
CA PRO A 61 2.23 4.15 5.61
C PRO A 61 2.78 2.87 4.98
N LEU A 62 3.78 3.03 4.11
CA LEU A 62 4.43 1.91 3.47
C LEU A 62 5.52 1.34 4.37
N LEU A 63 5.46 0.03 4.60
CA LEU A 63 6.51 -0.66 5.34
C LEU A 63 7.79 -0.70 4.51
N ILE A 64 8.90 -0.25 5.10
CA ILE A 64 10.23 -0.32 4.48
C ILE A 64 10.74 -1.76 4.55
N GLY A 65 11.35 -2.24 3.47
CA GLY A 65 11.88 -3.60 3.40
C GLY A 65 13.12 -3.82 4.25
N THR A 66 13.64 -5.05 4.21
CA THR A 66 14.85 -5.43 4.94
C THR A 66 16.13 -4.70 4.48
N ASP A 67 16.08 -4.06 3.31
CA ASP A 67 17.15 -3.23 2.75
C ASP A 67 17.27 -1.85 3.39
N GLY A 68 16.29 -1.44 4.20
CA GLY A 68 16.40 -0.26 5.06
C GLY A 68 16.00 1.07 4.42
N HIS A 69 15.73 1.09 3.11
CA HIS A 69 15.53 2.34 2.37
C HIS A 69 14.35 2.32 1.41
N GLN A 70 14.07 1.19 0.74
CA GLN A 70 12.98 1.10 -0.22
C GLN A 70 11.74 0.47 0.40
N LYS A 71 10.57 0.77 -0.16
CA LYS A 71 9.34 0.07 0.21
C LYS A 71 9.51 -1.43 0.04
N MET A 72 8.90 -2.20 0.93
CA MET A 72 8.92 -3.65 0.85
C MET A 72 8.30 -4.11 -0.47
N SER A 73 9.03 -4.91 -1.24
CA SER A 73 8.61 -5.42 -2.54
C SER A 73 9.28 -6.75 -2.86
N LYS A 74 8.49 -7.70 -3.38
CA LYS A 74 9.01 -8.97 -3.90
C LYS A 74 10.03 -8.77 -5.02
N SER A 75 9.85 -7.74 -5.86
CA SER A 75 10.77 -7.45 -6.97
C SER A 75 12.14 -6.94 -6.53
N LEU A 76 12.21 -6.31 -5.34
CA LEU A 76 13.44 -5.79 -4.76
C LEU A 76 14.13 -6.82 -3.85
N ASN A 77 13.53 -8.01 -3.70
CA ASN A 77 14.01 -9.06 -2.81
C ASN A 77 14.26 -8.58 -1.37
N ASN A 78 13.48 -7.59 -0.91
CA ASN A 78 13.57 -6.99 0.43
C ASN A 78 12.30 -7.27 1.26
N HIS A 79 11.48 -8.23 0.83
CA HIS A 79 10.23 -8.63 1.48
C HIS A 79 10.40 -9.78 2.47
N ILE A 80 9.51 -9.81 3.46
CA ILE A 80 9.32 -10.92 4.39
C ILE A 80 7.99 -11.58 4.00
N GLY A 81 8.04 -12.81 3.48
CA GLY A 81 6.86 -13.53 3.04
C GLY A 81 5.99 -14.01 4.21
N ILE A 82 4.68 -13.80 4.12
CA ILE A 82 3.71 -14.24 5.15
C ILE A 82 3.62 -15.78 5.23
N ALA A 83 3.94 -16.47 4.15
CA ALA A 83 3.90 -17.94 4.04
C ALA A 83 5.29 -18.61 4.08
N GLU A 84 6.31 -17.90 4.54
CA GLU A 84 7.66 -18.47 4.72
C GLU A 84 7.72 -19.39 5.94
N PRO A 85 8.65 -20.38 5.98
CA PRO A 85 8.90 -21.15 7.18
C PRO A 85 9.20 -20.24 8.40
N PRO A 86 8.72 -20.57 9.61
CA PRO A 86 8.90 -19.70 10.79
C PRO A 86 10.36 -19.31 11.07
N ARG A 87 11.31 -20.21 10.77
CA ARG A 87 12.74 -19.95 10.91
C ARG A 87 13.25 -18.90 9.93
N GLU A 88 12.74 -18.89 8.71
CA GLU A 88 13.10 -17.92 7.68
C GLU A 88 12.49 -16.56 7.99
N MET A 89 11.20 -16.51 8.36
CA MET A 89 10.55 -15.29 8.82
C MET A 89 11.32 -14.64 9.98
N TYR A 90 11.67 -15.43 11.01
CA TYR A 90 12.44 -14.92 12.14
C TYR A 90 13.82 -14.38 11.70
N GLY A 91 14.53 -15.11 10.84
CA GLY A 91 15.80 -14.67 10.30
C GLY A 91 15.69 -13.36 9.50
N ASN A 92 14.64 -13.23 8.70
CA ASN A 92 14.37 -12.05 7.88
C ASN A 92 14.01 -10.83 8.74
N VAL A 93 13.17 -10.98 9.76
CA VAL A 93 12.87 -9.91 10.72
C VAL A 93 14.14 -9.48 11.48
N MET A 94 14.96 -10.43 11.93
CA MET A 94 16.23 -10.13 12.60
C MET A 94 17.30 -9.55 11.68
N SER A 95 17.11 -9.62 10.35
CA SER A 95 18.04 -9.07 9.37
C SER A 95 17.87 -7.56 9.12
N ILE A 96 16.81 -6.95 9.66
CA ILE A 96 16.55 -5.51 9.54
C ILE A 96 17.69 -4.76 10.22
N ARG A 97 18.59 -4.16 9.41
CA ARG A 97 19.84 -3.56 9.91
C ARG A 97 19.70 -2.12 10.40
N VAL A 98 18.59 -1.46 10.08
CA VAL A 98 18.40 -0.05 10.38
C VAL A 98 17.57 0.06 11.65
N ASP A 99 18.22 0.35 12.77
CA ASP A 99 17.58 0.43 14.09
C ASP A 99 16.37 1.38 14.12
N SER A 100 16.38 2.45 13.32
CA SER A 100 15.24 3.37 13.25
C SER A 100 13.97 2.72 12.72
N LEU A 101 14.07 1.65 11.92
CA LEU A 101 12.91 0.93 11.39
C LEU A 101 12.27 0.00 12.42
N ILE A 102 12.96 -0.33 13.51
CA ILE A 102 12.41 -1.21 14.55
C ILE A 102 11.10 -0.62 15.09
N ILE A 103 11.08 0.69 15.35
CA ILE A 103 9.88 1.39 15.84
C ILE A 103 8.75 1.31 14.81
N ASP A 104 9.04 1.56 13.53
CA ASP A 104 8.03 1.49 12.46
C ASP A 104 7.46 0.06 12.33
N TYR A 105 8.30 -0.97 12.46
CA TYR A 105 7.84 -2.36 12.46
C TYR A 105 6.95 -2.65 13.68
N PHE A 106 7.33 -2.21 14.89
CA PHE A 106 6.45 -2.35 16.05
C PHE A 106 5.10 -1.66 15.83
N LYS A 107 5.08 -0.43 15.33
CA LYS A 107 3.84 0.33 15.09
C LYS A 107 2.95 -0.27 14.00
N LEU A 108 3.54 -0.85 12.95
CA LEU A 108 2.81 -1.27 11.75
C LEU A 108 2.45 -2.75 11.71
N VAL A 109 3.19 -3.60 12.43
CA VAL A 109 2.97 -5.06 12.42
C VAL A 109 2.77 -5.67 13.80
N THR A 110 2.64 -4.86 14.86
CA THR A 110 2.31 -5.33 16.21
C THR A 110 1.28 -4.41 16.88
N ASP A 111 0.58 -4.93 17.89
CA ASP A 111 -0.37 -4.17 18.72
C ASP A 111 0.28 -3.65 20.01
N VAL A 112 1.61 -3.54 20.06
CA VAL A 112 2.32 -3.06 21.26
C VAL A 112 1.99 -1.59 21.48
N PRO A 113 1.46 -1.21 22.66
CA PRO A 113 1.13 0.18 22.94
C PRO A 113 2.40 1.04 23.03
N GLU A 114 2.31 2.28 22.56
CA GLU A 114 3.34 3.29 22.82
C GLU A 114 3.23 3.71 24.29
N GLU A 115 4.28 3.44 25.07
CA GLU A 115 4.43 3.94 26.45
C GLU A 115 5.00 5.36 26.50
#